data_AF-A0A3S4G1A8-F1
#
_entry.id   AF-A0A3S4G1A8-F1
#
_cell.length_a   1.000
_cell.length_b   1.000
_cell.length_c   1.000
_cell.angle_alpha   90.00
_cell.angle_beta   90.00
_cell.angle_gamma   90.00
#
_symmetry.space_group_name_H-M   'P 1'
#
loop_
_entity.id
_entity.type
_entity.pdbx_description
1 polymer ?
#
loop_
_entity_poly.entity_id
_entity_poly.type
_entity_poly.pdbx_seq_one_letter_code
_entity_poly.pdbx_strand_id
1 'polypeptide(L)'
;MNGELIWVLSLLAVAVVLFATGKVRMDAVALFVIVAFVLSGTLTLPEAFSGFSDPNVILIAALFIIGDGLVRTGVATVVGTWLVKMAGSSEIKMLVLLMITVAGLGAFMSSTGVVAIFIPVVLSVSMHMQTSPSRLMMPLSFAGLISGMMTLVATPPNLVVNSELLREGLHGFSFFSVTPLGGSGAGARHCLYAGDALHAKRRYARTTGR
;
A
#
# COMPACT_ATOMS: atom_id res chain seq x y z
N MET A 1 35.95 17.54 -4.99
CA MET A 1 34.87 16.52 -4.98
C MET A 1 35.52 15.21 -5.37
N ASN A 2 35.39 14.17 -4.56
CA ASN A 2 35.93 12.84 -4.88
C ASN A 2 35.24 12.30 -6.14
N GLY A 3 36.00 11.76 -7.09
CA GLY A 3 35.46 11.25 -8.36
C GLY A 3 34.40 10.15 -8.15
N GLU A 4 34.58 9.33 -7.12
CA GLU A 4 33.61 8.33 -6.67
C GLU A 4 32.28 8.94 -6.23
N LEU A 5 32.31 10.07 -5.51
CA LEU A 5 31.10 10.73 -5.02
C LEU A 5 30.26 11.29 -6.18
N ILE A 6 30.93 11.86 -7.19
CA ILE A 6 30.28 12.34 -8.42
C ILE A 6 29.62 11.17 -9.15
N TRP A 7 30.32 10.03 -9.24
CA TRP A 7 29.80 8.83 -9.87
C TRP A 7 28.53 8.32 -9.16
N VAL A 8 28.59 8.14 -7.84
CA VAL A 8 27.43 7.70 -7.03
C VAL A 8 26.25 8.64 -7.19
N LEU A 9 26.47 9.96 -7.10
CA LEU A 9 25.42 10.95 -7.27
C LEU A 9 24.82 10.95 -8.68
N SER A 10 25.64 10.74 -9.71
CA SER A 10 25.18 10.66 -11.09
C SER A 10 24.29 9.43 -11.31
N LEU A 11 24.69 8.26 -10.79
CA LEU A 11 23.90 7.03 -10.85
C LEU A 11 22.58 7.18 -10.09
N LEU A 12 22.61 7.80 -8.91
CA LEU A 12 21.42 8.09 -8.13
C LEU A 12 20.45 9.00 -8.91
N ALA A 13 20.95 10.08 -9.51
CA ALA A 13 20.13 10.98 -10.32
C ALA A 13 19.48 10.25 -11.51
N VAL A 14 20.26 9.41 -12.20
CA VAL A 14 19.75 8.56 -13.29
C VAL A 14 18.67 7.61 -12.77
N ALA A 15 18.90 6.92 -11.66
CA ALA A 15 17.92 6.01 -11.06
C ALA A 15 16.60 6.72 -10.71
N VAL A 16 16.68 7.91 -10.10
CA VAL A 16 15.50 8.72 -9.77
C VAL A 16 14.72 9.12 -11.03
N VAL A 17 15.41 9.55 -12.09
CA VAL A 17 14.76 9.88 -13.37
C VAL A 17 14.10 8.66 -14.00
N LEU A 18 14.75 7.50 -13.96
CA LEU A 18 14.20 6.24 -14.49
C LEU A 18 12.97 5.78 -13.69
N PHE A 19 13.02 5.87 -12.37
CA PHE A 19 11.87 5.57 -11.50
C PHE A 19 10.71 6.54 -11.76
N ALA A 20 10.98 7.84 -11.88
CA ALA A 20 9.96 8.86 -12.12
C ALA A 20 9.31 8.74 -13.51
N THR A 21 10.09 8.36 -14.54
CA THR A 21 9.55 8.19 -15.90
C THR A 21 8.75 6.91 -16.08
N GLY A 22 8.95 5.89 -15.23
CA GLY A 22 8.18 4.65 -15.25
C GLY A 22 8.26 3.84 -16.56
N LYS A 23 9.18 4.20 -17.47
CA LYS A 23 9.34 3.54 -18.80
C LYS A 23 9.96 2.16 -18.68
N VAL A 24 10.83 1.96 -17.69
CA VAL A 24 11.51 0.71 -17.39
C VAL A 24 10.96 0.18 -16.07
N ARG A 25 10.78 -1.14 -15.97
CA ARG A 25 10.30 -1.75 -14.72
C ARG A 25 11.27 -1.44 -13.57
N MET A 26 10.74 -1.10 -12.40
CA MET A 26 11.53 -0.66 -11.26
C MET A 26 12.57 -1.70 -10.80
N ASP A 27 12.24 -2.99 -10.89
CA ASP A 27 13.15 -4.10 -10.59
C ASP A 27 14.35 -4.13 -11.55
N ALA A 28 14.12 -3.93 -12.85
CA ALA A 28 15.20 -3.86 -13.82
C ALA A 28 16.12 -2.65 -13.58
N VAL A 29 15.55 -1.48 -13.28
CA VAL A 29 16.33 -0.28 -12.93
C VAL A 29 17.23 -0.53 -11.73
N ALA A 30 16.69 -1.14 -10.66
CA ALA A 30 17.46 -1.48 -9.46
C ALA A 30 18.62 -2.43 -9.77
N LEU A 31 18.38 -3.47 -10.58
CA LEU A 31 19.43 -4.41 -11.01
C LEU A 31 20.52 -3.73 -11.83
N PHE A 32 20.17 -2.87 -12.79
CA PHE A 32 21.15 -2.13 -13.58
C PHE A 32 22.02 -1.22 -12.71
N VAL A 33 21.44 -0.55 -11.70
CA VAL A 33 22.20 0.30 -10.78
C VAL A 33 23.18 -0.51 -9.95
N ILE A 34 22.77 -1.66 -9.40
CA ILE A 34 23.66 -2.55 -8.64
C ILE A 34 24.81 -3.06 -9.53
N VAL A 35 24.51 -3.49 -10.76
CA VAL A 35 25.53 -3.93 -11.73
C VAL A 35 26.50 -2.81 -12.07
N ALA A 36 26.00 -1.58 -12.28
CA ALA A 36 26.84 -0.42 -12.55
C ALA A 36 27.80 -0.11 -11.39
N PHE A 37 27.35 -0.24 -10.14
CA PHE A 37 28.19 -0.03 -8.96
C PHE A 37 29.29 -1.09 -8.79
N VAL A 38 28.99 -2.35 -9.12
CA VAL A 38 29.97 -3.44 -9.08
C VAL A 38 31.00 -3.28 -10.21
N LEU A 39 30.56 -2.96 -11.42
CA LEU A 39 31.44 -2.77 -12.58
C LEU A 39 32.33 -1.54 -12.45
N SER A 40 31.86 -0.48 -11.78
CA SER A 40 32.68 0.70 -11.50
C SER A 40 33.70 0.49 -10.39
N GLY A 41 33.71 -0.67 -9.73
CA GLY A 41 34.58 -0.97 -8.59
C GLY A 41 34.25 -0.16 -7.33
N THR A 42 33.12 0.55 -7.32
CA THR A 42 32.68 1.36 -6.17
C THR A 42 32.10 0.49 -5.06
N LEU A 43 31.55 -0.67 -5.42
CA LEU A 43 30.99 -1.64 -4.49
C LEU A 43 31.58 -3.02 -4.76
N THR A 44 31.99 -3.71 -3.70
CA THR A 44 32.43 -5.11 -3.80
C THR A 44 31.24 -6.06 -4.00
N LEU A 45 31.49 -7.26 -4.53
CA LEU A 45 30.44 -8.30 -4.67
C LEU A 45 29.70 -8.57 -3.34
N PRO A 46 30.40 -8.81 -2.21
CA PRO A 46 29.73 -9.06 -0.93
C PRO A 46 28.83 -7.89 -0.48
N GLU A 47 29.28 -6.64 -0.69
CA GLU A 47 28.49 -5.46 -0.36
C GLU A 47 27.24 -5.34 -1.26
N ALA A 48 27.36 -5.66 -2.55
CA ALA A 48 26.21 -5.69 -3.46
C ALA A 48 25.15 -6.74 -3.05
N PHE A 49 25.59 -7.89 -2.52
CA PHE A 49 24.68 -8.94 -2.02
C PHE A 49 24.15 -8.69 -0.60
N SER A 50 24.78 -7.80 0.17
CA SER A 50 24.41 -7.54 1.57
C SER A 50 22.95 -7.12 1.74
N GLY A 51 22.42 -6.32 0.81
CA GLY A 51 21.02 -5.88 0.81
C GLY A 51 20.00 -7.00 0.59
N PHE A 52 20.37 -8.09 -0.09
CA PHE A 52 19.48 -9.25 -0.28
C PHE A 52 19.38 -10.15 0.96
N SER A 53 20.43 -10.13 1.80
CA SER A 53 20.47 -10.86 3.07
C SER A 53 19.83 -10.07 4.22
N ASP A 54 19.27 -8.89 3.95
CA ASP A 54 18.64 -8.06 4.95
C ASP A 54 17.38 -8.77 5.51
N PRO A 55 17.26 -8.92 6.85
CA PRO A 55 16.11 -9.59 7.47
C PRO A 55 14.75 -8.98 7.08
N ASN A 56 14.70 -7.67 6.77
CA ASN A 56 13.47 -7.00 6.36
C ASN A 56 13.03 -7.45 4.96
N VAL A 57 13.96 -7.76 4.05
CA VAL A 57 13.63 -8.31 2.72
C VAL A 57 12.97 -9.68 2.87
N ILE A 58 13.52 -10.54 3.73
CA ILE A 58 12.95 -11.86 4.04
C ILE A 58 11.56 -11.72 4.68
N LEU A 59 11.41 -10.77 5.61
CA LEU A 59 10.13 -10.47 6.25
C LEU A 59 9.08 -10.04 5.23
N ILE A 60 9.42 -9.09 4.34
CA ILE A 60 8.54 -8.63 3.26
C ILE A 60 8.10 -9.81 2.37
N ALA A 61 9.04 -10.67 1.97
CA ALA A 61 8.72 -11.85 1.16
C ALA A 61 7.75 -12.80 1.88
N ALA A 62 7.96 -13.08 3.17
CA ALA A 62 7.07 -13.92 3.97
C ALA A 62 5.65 -13.36 4.05
N LEU A 63 5.49 -12.03 4.17
CA LEU A 63 4.19 -11.38 4.25
C LEU A 63 3.44 -11.39 2.92
N PHE A 64 4.15 -11.25 1.80
CA PHE A 64 3.54 -11.45 0.49
C PHE A 64 3.05 -12.89 0.31
N ILE A 65 3.80 -13.88 0.78
CA ILE A 65 3.38 -15.30 0.76
C ILE A 65 2.14 -15.52 1.64
N ILE A 66 2.13 -15.00 2.88
CA ILE A 66 0.98 -15.08 3.78
C ILE A 66 -0.23 -14.40 3.15
N GLY A 67 -0.02 -13.22 2.56
CA GLY A 67 -1.05 -12.46 1.87
C GLY A 67 -1.66 -13.23 0.69
N ASP A 68 -0.83 -13.82 -0.18
CA ASP A 68 -1.29 -14.65 -1.29
C ASP A 68 -2.02 -15.91 -0.79
N GLY A 69 -1.54 -16.54 0.28
CA GLY A 69 -2.21 -17.65 0.94
C GLY A 69 -3.60 -17.27 1.44
N LEU A 70 -3.77 -16.09 2.02
CA LEU A 70 -5.07 -15.59 2.47
C LEU A 70 -6.04 -15.35 1.29
N VAL A 71 -5.52 -14.93 0.13
CA VAL A 71 -6.31 -14.81 -1.11
C VAL A 71 -6.77 -16.18 -1.59
N ARG A 72 -5.84 -17.12 -1.69
CA ARG A 72 -6.09 -18.48 -2.22
C ARG A 72 -7.04 -19.29 -1.34
N THR A 73 -7.02 -19.07 -0.03
CA THR A 73 -7.95 -19.73 0.92
C THR A 73 -9.38 -19.19 0.84
N GLY A 74 -9.65 -18.14 0.06
CA GLY A 74 -11.00 -17.61 -0.12
C GLY A 74 -11.53 -16.82 1.09
N VAL A 75 -10.67 -16.47 2.05
CA VAL A 75 -11.03 -15.63 3.21
C VAL A 75 -11.69 -14.34 2.77
N ALA A 76 -11.19 -13.75 1.68
CA ALA A 76 -11.78 -12.63 0.97
C ALA A 76 -13.29 -12.78 0.69
N THR A 77 -13.67 -13.92 0.15
CA THR A 77 -15.04 -14.24 -0.26
C THR A 77 -15.92 -14.44 0.97
N VAL A 78 -15.38 -15.11 1.99
CA VAL A 78 -16.08 -15.30 3.28
C VAL A 78 -16.32 -13.96 3.96
N VAL A 79 -15.31 -13.10 4.02
CA VAL A 79 -15.41 -11.77 4.60
C VAL A 79 -16.36 -10.88 3.79
N GLY A 80 -16.33 -10.96 2.46
CA GLY A 80 -17.23 -10.21 1.59
C GLY A 80 -18.70 -10.58 1.76
N THR A 81 -19.00 -11.88 1.83
CA THR A 81 -20.37 -12.36 2.10
C THR A 81 -20.85 -11.98 3.50
N TRP A 82 -19.96 -12.04 4.50
CA TRP A 82 -20.23 -11.55 5.86
C TRP A 82 -20.54 -10.05 5.89
N LEU A 83 -19.76 -9.23 5.16
CA LEU A 83 -19.98 -7.78 5.04
C LEU A 83 -21.37 -7.46 4.49
N VAL A 84 -21.77 -8.11 3.39
CA VAL A 84 -23.11 -7.91 2.79
C VAL A 84 -24.21 -8.28 3.78
N LYS A 85 -24.07 -9.42 4.46
CA LYS A 85 -25.05 -9.90 5.45
C LYS A 85 -25.20 -8.93 6.63
N MET A 86 -24.09 -8.36 7.10
CA MET A 86 -24.09 -7.46 8.26
C MET A 86 -24.52 -6.03 7.90
N ALA A 87 -24.18 -5.54 6.71
CA ALA A 87 -24.55 -4.21 6.24
C ALA A 87 -26.06 -4.10 5.92
N GLY A 88 -26.67 -5.18 5.43
CA GLY A 88 -28.07 -5.20 5.03
C GLY A 88 -28.35 -4.22 3.89
N SER A 89 -29.38 -3.38 4.04
CA SER A 89 -29.80 -2.40 3.03
C SER A 89 -29.15 -1.01 3.17
N SER A 90 -28.30 -0.78 4.17
CA SER A 90 -27.75 0.55 4.45
C SER A 90 -26.38 0.76 3.79
N GLU A 91 -26.32 1.70 2.83
CA GLU A 91 -25.08 2.10 2.14
C GLU A 91 -24.01 2.61 3.12
N ILE A 92 -24.42 3.40 4.13
CA ILE A 92 -23.50 3.93 5.15
C ILE A 92 -22.90 2.80 6.00
N LYS A 93 -23.72 1.83 6.43
CA LYS A 93 -23.22 0.68 7.21
C LYS A 93 -22.24 -0.16 6.38
N MET A 94 -22.55 -0.38 5.09
CA MET A 94 -21.65 -1.09 4.18
C MET A 94 -20.31 -0.38 4.06
N LEU A 95 -20.31 0.94 3.86
CA LEU A 95 -19.10 1.74 3.74
C LEU A 95 -18.23 1.66 5.00
N VAL A 96 -18.83 1.84 6.18
CA VAL A 96 -18.11 1.80 7.45
C VAL A 96 -17.53 0.40 7.70
N LEU A 97 -18.32 -0.66 7.49
CA LEU A 97 -17.86 -2.03 7.68
C LEU A 97 -16.74 -2.39 6.68
N LEU A 98 -16.90 -2.03 5.41
CA LEU A 98 -15.88 -2.23 4.38
C LEU A 98 -14.56 -1.56 4.79
N MET A 99 -14.63 -0.29 5.22
CA MET A 99 -13.44 0.45 5.64
C MET A 99 -12.74 -0.18 6.84
N ILE A 100 -13.49 -0.57 7.88
CA ILE A 100 -12.92 -1.20 9.08
C ILE A 100 -12.28 -2.54 8.73
N THR A 101 -12.96 -3.35 7.93
CA THR A 101 -12.49 -4.68 7.55
C THR A 101 -11.25 -4.61 6.65
N VAL A 102 -11.24 -3.73 5.65
CA VAL A 102 -10.08 -3.53 4.76
C VAL A 102 -8.92 -2.92 5.54
N ALA A 103 -9.15 -1.93 6.40
CA ALA A 103 -8.10 -1.35 7.22
C ALA A 103 -7.50 -2.39 8.18
N GLY A 104 -8.34 -3.20 8.83
CA GLY A 104 -7.90 -4.25 9.75
C GLY A 104 -7.14 -5.38 9.06
N LEU A 105 -7.66 -5.92 7.95
CA LEU A 105 -6.97 -6.98 7.20
C LEU A 105 -5.70 -6.45 6.52
N GLY A 106 -5.78 -5.26 5.94
CA GLY A 106 -4.66 -4.57 5.30
C GLY A 106 -3.59 -4.08 6.27
N ALA A 107 -3.82 -4.13 7.58
CA ALA A 107 -2.80 -3.86 8.58
C ALA A 107 -1.78 -5.01 8.67
N PHE A 108 -2.16 -6.23 8.29
CA PHE A 108 -1.30 -7.41 8.31
C PHE A 108 -0.88 -7.86 6.91
N MET A 109 -1.44 -7.24 5.88
CA MET A 109 -1.16 -7.52 4.48
C MET A 109 -0.63 -6.27 3.78
N SER A 110 -0.10 -6.44 2.56
CA SER A 110 0.18 -5.29 1.70
C SER A 110 -1.11 -4.54 1.36
N SER A 111 -1.07 -3.21 1.42
CA SER A 111 -2.15 -2.32 0.99
C SER A 111 -2.61 -2.59 -0.45
N THR A 112 -1.71 -3.04 -1.33
CA THR A 112 -2.06 -3.43 -2.70
C THR A 112 -2.79 -4.77 -2.74
N GLY A 113 -2.34 -5.73 -1.93
CA GLY A 113 -2.95 -7.06 -1.84
C GLY A 113 -4.39 -6.99 -1.32
N VAL A 114 -4.61 -6.29 -0.20
CA VAL A 114 -5.96 -6.18 0.39
C VAL A 114 -6.94 -5.50 -0.58
N VAL A 115 -6.52 -4.45 -1.30
CA VAL A 115 -7.40 -3.79 -2.26
C VAL A 115 -7.75 -4.72 -3.40
N ALA A 116 -6.76 -5.40 -4.00
CA ALA A 116 -7.00 -6.34 -5.10
C ALA A 116 -8.00 -7.45 -4.73
N ILE A 117 -7.90 -7.95 -3.51
CA ILE A 117 -8.79 -8.97 -2.94
C ILE A 117 -10.23 -8.47 -2.80
N PHE A 118 -10.41 -7.22 -2.40
CA PHE A 118 -11.73 -6.65 -2.11
C PHE A 118 -12.41 -6.01 -3.34
N ILE A 119 -11.71 -5.78 -4.45
CA ILE A 119 -12.31 -5.35 -5.72
C ILE A 119 -13.49 -6.24 -6.13
N PRO A 120 -13.37 -7.58 -6.27
CA PRO A 120 -14.50 -8.42 -6.69
C PRO A 120 -15.67 -8.39 -5.70
N VAL A 121 -15.37 -8.30 -4.39
CA VAL A 121 -16.39 -8.15 -3.34
C VAL A 121 -17.16 -6.85 -3.54
N VAL A 122 -16.46 -5.73 -3.70
CA VAL A 122 -17.04 -4.41 -3.91
C VAL A 122 -17.88 -4.36 -5.19
N LEU A 123 -17.39 -4.95 -6.28
CA LEU A 123 -18.14 -5.06 -7.52
C LEU A 123 -19.45 -5.84 -7.31
N SER A 124 -19.39 -7.00 -6.66
CA SER A 124 -20.57 -7.81 -6.33
C SER A 124 -21.59 -7.03 -5.49
N VAL A 125 -21.14 -6.37 -4.41
CA VAL A 125 -22.03 -5.57 -3.55
C VAL A 125 -22.67 -4.42 -4.30
N SER A 126 -21.90 -3.72 -5.14
CA SER A 126 -22.42 -2.59 -5.92
C SER A 126 -23.56 -3.01 -6.85
N MET A 127 -23.47 -4.21 -7.45
CA MET A 127 -24.55 -4.79 -8.26
C MET A 127 -25.79 -5.11 -7.41
N HIS A 128 -25.61 -5.72 -6.23
CA HIS A 128 -26.72 -6.04 -5.33
C HIS A 128 -27.43 -4.81 -4.77
N MET A 129 -26.69 -3.74 -4.45
CA MET A 129 -27.25 -2.50 -3.91
C MET A 129 -27.72 -1.52 -5.00
N GLN A 130 -27.56 -1.86 -6.29
CA GLN A 130 -27.77 -0.97 -7.43
C GLN A 130 -27.07 0.39 -7.29
N THR A 131 -25.88 0.41 -6.69
CA THR A 131 -25.05 1.60 -6.54
C THR A 131 -23.91 1.57 -7.55
N SER A 132 -23.40 2.74 -7.95
CA SER A 132 -22.26 2.75 -8.89
C SER A 132 -21.00 2.21 -8.19
N PRO A 133 -20.24 1.27 -8.79
CA PRO A 133 -19.05 0.68 -8.18
C PRO A 133 -18.03 1.69 -7.66
N SER A 134 -17.87 2.82 -8.36
CA SER A 134 -16.98 3.91 -7.95
C SER A 134 -17.25 4.45 -6.54
N ARG A 135 -18.50 4.35 -6.03
CA ARG A 135 -18.86 4.78 -4.67
C ARG A 135 -18.18 3.98 -3.59
N LEU A 136 -18.01 2.68 -3.85
CA LEU A 136 -17.43 1.73 -2.92
C LEU A 136 -15.92 1.55 -3.18
N MET A 137 -15.48 1.73 -4.43
CA MET A 137 -14.05 1.65 -4.78
C MET A 137 -13.22 2.79 -4.17
N MET A 138 -13.73 4.03 -4.10
CA MET A 138 -12.97 5.13 -3.51
C MET A 138 -12.71 4.91 -1.99
N PRO A 139 -13.71 4.56 -1.17
CA PRO A 139 -13.50 4.21 0.24
C PRO A 139 -12.63 2.98 0.42
N LEU A 140 -12.71 1.98 -0.48
CA LEU A 140 -11.80 0.84 -0.49
C LEU A 140 -10.34 1.28 -0.64
N SER A 141 -10.05 2.16 -1.61
CA SER A 141 -8.69 2.68 -1.81
C SER A 141 -8.18 3.43 -0.59
N PHE A 142 -9.00 4.30 0.00
CA PHE A 142 -8.62 5.00 1.22
C PHE A 142 -8.41 4.07 2.41
N ALA A 143 -9.26 3.04 2.58
CA ALA A 143 -9.08 2.05 3.62
C ALA A 143 -7.76 1.28 3.45
N GLY A 144 -7.37 0.95 2.21
CA GLY A 144 -6.06 0.37 1.91
C GLY A 144 -4.89 1.32 2.20
N LEU A 145 -5.05 2.63 1.98
CA LEU A 145 -4.04 3.61 2.38
C LEU A 145 -3.92 3.72 3.91
N ILE A 146 -5.05 3.76 4.62
CA ILE A 146 -5.10 3.80 6.08
C ILE A 146 -4.45 2.54 6.67
N SER A 147 -4.73 1.37 6.09
CA SER A 147 -4.15 0.10 6.53
C SER A 147 -2.62 0.11 6.49
N GLY A 148 -2.04 0.73 5.46
CA GLY A 148 -0.60 0.92 5.30
C GLY A 148 0.06 1.75 6.41
N MET A 149 -0.75 2.54 7.14
CA MET A 149 -0.32 3.37 8.26
C MET A 149 -0.66 2.73 9.62
N MET A 150 -1.11 1.48 9.67
CA MET A 150 -1.48 0.83 10.95
C MET A 150 -0.33 0.03 11.56
N THR A 151 0.46 -0.66 10.76
CA THR A 151 1.58 -1.46 11.27
C THR A 151 2.88 -1.11 10.59
N LEU A 152 3.97 -1.44 11.29
CA LEU A 152 5.32 -1.40 10.74
C LEU A 152 5.45 -2.21 9.44
N VAL A 153 4.66 -3.28 9.36
CA VAL A 153 4.80 -4.35 8.39
C VAL A 153 3.90 -4.18 7.16
N ALA A 154 2.87 -3.34 7.27
CA ALA A 154 1.89 -3.12 6.21
C ALA A 154 2.48 -2.52 4.92
N THR A 155 3.60 -1.78 5.02
CA THR A 155 4.27 -1.20 3.84
C THR A 155 5.79 -1.33 3.90
N PRO A 156 6.46 -1.61 2.76
CA PRO A 156 7.92 -1.69 2.70
C PRO A 156 8.66 -0.42 3.19
N PRO A 157 8.20 0.81 2.89
CA PRO A 157 8.87 2.02 3.39
C PRO A 157 8.96 2.08 4.92
N ASN A 158 7.93 1.66 5.65
CA ASN A 158 7.95 1.65 7.12
C ASN A 158 9.06 0.73 7.66
N LEU A 159 9.26 -0.44 7.03
CA LEU A 159 10.34 -1.36 7.37
C LEU A 159 11.72 -0.80 7.05
N VAL A 160 11.88 -0.12 5.91
CA VAL A 160 13.16 0.50 5.51
C VAL A 160 13.56 1.62 6.47
N VAL A 161 12.62 2.46 6.91
CA VAL A 161 12.92 3.50 7.90
C VAL A 161 13.30 2.86 9.25
N ASN A 162 12.58 1.83 9.67
CA ASN A 162 12.89 1.11 10.89
C ASN A 162 14.26 0.45 10.87
N SER A 163 14.63 -0.17 9.74
CA SER A 163 15.95 -0.78 9.58
C SER A 163 17.04 0.26 9.67
N GLU A 164 16.84 1.45 9.11
CA GLU A 164 17.83 2.52 9.18
C GLU A 164 17.98 3.08 10.61
N LEU A 165 16.88 3.26 11.34
CA LEU A 165 16.93 3.64 12.75
C LEU A 165 17.73 2.63 13.59
N LEU A 166 17.50 1.34 13.37
CA LEU A 166 18.25 0.28 14.06
C LEU A 166 19.73 0.26 13.66
N ARG A 167 20.07 0.58 12.41
CA ARG A 167 21.46 0.68 11.92
C ARG A 167 22.20 1.85 12.55
N GLU A 168 21.52 2.97 12.81
CA GLU A 168 22.09 4.11 13.54
C GLU A 168 22.16 3.92 15.07
N GLY A 169 21.73 2.75 15.58
CA GLY A 169 21.71 2.45 17.02
C GLY A 169 20.58 3.15 17.78
N LEU A 170 19.60 3.71 17.07
CA LEU A 170 18.41 4.32 17.65
C LEU A 170 17.37 3.25 17.98
N HIS A 171 16.43 3.59 18.87
CA HIS A 171 15.29 2.72 19.15
C HIS A 171 14.41 2.57 17.89
N GLY A 172 14.30 1.35 17.37
CA GLY A 172 13.39 1.02 16.29
C GLY A 172 11.92 1.22 16.68
N PHE A 173 11.05 1.19 15.68
CA PHE A 173 9.61 1.28 15.83
C PHE A 173 9.03 0.01 16.47
N SER A 174 8.12 0.18 17.44
CA SER A 174 7.26 -0.91 17.90
C SER A 174 6.25 -1.29 16.80
N PHE A 175 5.77 -2.54 16.78
CA PHE A 175 4.92 -3.09 15.72
C PHE A 175 3.69 -2.21 15.40
N PHE A 176 3.08 -1.62 16.43
CA PHE A 176 1.90 -0.75 16.35
C PHE A 176 2.22 0.74 16.54
N SER A 177 3.48 1.15 16.49
CA SER A 177 3.87 2.56 16.67
C SER A 177 3.33 3.49 15.60
N VAL A 178 3.00 2.97 14.41
CA VAL A 178 2.41 3.73 13.29
C VAL A 178 0.89 3.86 13.43
N THR A 179 0.23 2.95 14.16
CA THR A 179 -1.23 2.94 14.40
C THR A 179 -1.83 4.28 14.84
N PRO A 180 -1.22 5.09 15.72
CA PRO A 180 -1.78 6.38 16.12
C PRO A 180 -1.97 7.35 14.95
N LEU A 181 -1.14 7.24 13.90
CA LEU A 181 -1.23 8.05 12.68
C LEU A 181 -2.39 7.57 11.78
N GLY A 182 -2.64 6.26 11.69
CA GLY A 182 -3.80 5.71 10.98
C GLY A 182 -5.12 5.82 11.76
N GLY A 183 -5.05 5.76 13.08
CA GLY A 183 -6.19 5.65 14.00
C GLY A 183 -6.79 6.97 14.49
N SER A 184 -6.17 8.12 14.20
CA SER A 184 -6.63 9.44 14.67
C SER A 184 -7.97 9.91 14.05
N GLY A 185 -8.70 9.03 13.35
CA GLY A 185 -10.06 9.27 12.87
C GLY A 185 -10.17 10.37 11.79
N ALA A 186 -9.06 10.99 11.41
CA ALA A 186 -8.99 11.95 10.31
C ALA A 186 -9.31 11.25 8.98
N GLY A 187 -8.74 10.07 8.73
CA GLY A 187 -9.01 9.29 7.51
C GLY A 187 -10.49 8.88 7.38
N ALA A 188 -11.10 8.36 8.45
CA ALA A 188 -12.50 7.93 8.43
C ALA A 188 -13.48 9.11 8.26
N ARG A 189 -13.26 10.23 8.97
CA ARG A 189 -14.09 11.45 8.80
C ARG A 189 -13.89 12.10 7.43
N HIS A 190 -12.67 12.17 6.93
CA HIS A 190 -12.39 12.73 5.61
C HIS A 190 -12.98 11.85 4.50
N CYS A 191 -13.05 10.53 4.67
CA CYS A 191 -13.69 9.62 3.71
C CYS A 191 -15.21 9.76 3.64
N LEU A 192 -15.89 9.88 4.80
CA LEU A 192 -17.34 10.17 4.84
C LEU A 192 -17.64 11.53 4.20
N TYR A 193 -16.86 12.58 4.55
CA TYR A 193 -17.02 13.90 3.95
C TYR A 193 -16.65 13.96 2.46
N ALA A 194 -15.60 13.28 2.03
CA ALA A 194 -15.17 13.28 0.62
C ALA A 194 -16.12 12.47 -0.26
N GLY A 195 -16.67 11.36 0.24
CA GLY A 195 -17.73 10.61 -0.43
C GLY A 195 -18.94 11.49 -0.72
N ASP A 196 -19.44 12.19 0.30
CA ASP A 196 -20.60 13.08 0.16
C ASP A 196 -20.31 14.32 -0.72
N ALA A 197 -19.13 14.94 -0.56
CA ALA A 197 -18.73 16.13 -1.34
C ALA A 197 -18.54 15.83 -2.85
N LEU A 198 -17.98 14.66 -3.19
CA LEU A 198 -17.84 14.25 -4.60
C LEU A 198 -19.16 13.77 -5.21
N HIS A 199 -20.07 13.22 -4.41
CA HIS A 199 -21.43 12.91 -4.85
C HIS A 199 -22.24 14.16 -5.17
N ALA A 200 -22.10 15.24 -4.39
CA ALA A 200 -22.66 16.54 -4.70
C ALA A 200 -22.10 17.09 -6.03
N LYS A 201 -20.78 16.98 -6.24
CA LYS A 201 -20.11 17.47 -7.46
C LYS A 201 -20.51 16.72 -8.72
N ARG A 202 -20.72 15.40 -8.64
CA ARG A 202 -21.17 14.56 -9.78
C ARG A 202 -22.67 14.66 -10.06
N ARG A 203 -23.53 14.89 -9.06
CA ARG A 203 -24.94 15.25 -9.31
C ARG A 203 -25.04 16.56 -10.06
N TYR A 204 -24.26 17.56 -9.64
CA TYR A 204 -24.17 18.85 -10.34
C TYR A 204 -23.71 18.67 -11.80
N ALA A 205 -22.66 17.88 -12.06
CA ALA A 205 -22.20 17.63 -13.43
C ALA A 205 -23.23 16.92 -14.34
N ARG A 206 -24.07 16.02 -13.79
CA ARG A 206 -25.13 15.35 -14.55
C ARG A 206 -26.36 16.23 -14.83
N THR A 207 -26.66 17.21 -13.98
CA THR A 207 -27.75 18.17 -14.21
C THR A 207 -27.39 19.29 -15.18
N THR A 208 -26.10 19.56 -15.41
CA THR A 208 -25.63 20.68 -16.25
C THR A 208 -25.15 20.26 -17.65
N GLY A 209 -25.41 19.01 -18.08
CA GLY A 209 -25.27 18.59 -19.48
C GLY A 209 -23.93 18.95 -20.16
N ARG A 210 -22.80 18.66 -19.51
CA ARG A 210 -21.46 18.71 -20.12
C ARG A 210 -20.76 17.37 -20.04
#